data_AF-A0A800NB53-F1
#
_entry.id   AF-A0A800NB53-F1
#
_cell.length_a   1.000
_cell.length_b   1.000
_cell.length_c   1.000
_cell.angle_alpha   90.00
_cell.angle_beta   90.00
_cell.angle_gamma   90.00
#
_symmetry.space_group_name_H-M   'P 1'
#
loop_
_entity.id
_entity.type
_entity.pdbx_description
1 polymer ?
#
loop_
_entity_poly.entity_id
_entity_poly.type
_entity_poly.pdbx_seq_one_letter_code
_entity_poly.pdbx_strand_id
1 'polypeptide(L)'
;MVSRRSYEAIGTHRAIKMRPDDDLMLGMKIKQNGFRQKFATAMDLIEVEWYESLIEAFKGLEKNTFAGLHYRIGMVLFAIAGTFSSQVLPFFSIFSTDKIIFSLSFANIILLAGVYTIITKRMSKFSPLLFTVFPITALLFIYSIIRASILTFVRGGIVWRGTLYKLSELRNRR
;
A
#
# COMPACT_ATOMS: atom_id res chain seq x y z
N MET A 1 12.08 15.97 -5.11
CA MET A 1 12.23 17.20 -5.92
C MET A 1 11.92 16.87 -7.38
N VAL A 2 11.28 17.79 -8.10
CA VAL A 2 10.93 17.63 -9.52
C VAL A 2 11.46 18.84 -10.29
N SER A 3 12.06 18.62 -11.46
CA SER A 3 12.52 19.73 -12.29
C SER A 3 11.32 20.56 -12.78
N ARG A 4 11.49 21.88 -12.91
CA ARG A 4 10.43 22.76 -13.41
C ARG A 4 9.90 22.30 -14.76
N ARG A 5 10.79 21.97 -15.69
CA ARG A 5 10.44 21.48 -17.04
C ARG A 5 9.55 20.23 -16.97
N SER A 6 9.93 19.23 -16.18
CA SER A 6 9.12 18.01 -16.05
C SER A 6 7.78 18.28 -15.35
N TYR A 7 7.75 19.16 -14.35
CA TYR A 7 6.55 19.51 -13.60
C TYR A 7 5.54 20.30 -14.45
N GLU A 8 6.00 21.22 -15.30
CA GLU A 8 5.15 21.95 -16.25
C GLU A 8 4.65 21.04 -17.37
N ALA A 9 5.51 20.17 -17.92
CA ALA A 9 5.15 19.26 -19.00
C ALA A 9 4.02 18.28 -18.62
N ILE A 10 3.92 17.88 -17.35
CA ILE A 10 2.84 16.99 -16.87
C ILE A 10 1.57 17.75 -16.45
N GLY A 11 1.50 19.06 -16.66
CA GLY A 11 0.34 19.88 -16.33
C GLY A 11 0.26 20.31 -14.85
N THR A 12 1.35 20.19 -14.09
CA THR A 12 1.49 20.57 -12.67
C THR A 12 0.48 19.86 -11.74
N HIS A 13 0.36 20.31 -10.48
CA HIS A 13 -0.70 19.84 -9.57
C HIS A 13 -2.12 20.16 -10.06
N ARG A 14 -2.29 21.09 -11.03
CA ARG A 14 -3.59 21.34 -11.65
C ARG A 14 -4.17 20.08 -12.30
N ALA A 15 -3.31 19.25 -12.93
CA ALA A 15 -3.71 18.02 -13.60
C ALA A 15 -4.14 16.89 -12.64
N ILE A 16 -3.89 17.03 -11.33
CA ILE A 16 -4.19 16.04 -10.29
C ILE A 16 -4.97 16.64 -9.12
N LYS A 17 -5.58 17.81 -9.33
CA LYS A 17 -6.34 18.52 -8.30
C LYS A 17 -7.45 17.64 -7.73
N MET A 18 -7.65 17.72 -6.41
CA MET A 18 -8.62 16.94 -5.62
C MET A 18 -8.26 15.48 -5.36
N ARG A 19 -7.08 15.03 -5.81
CA ARG A 19 -6.60 13.68 -5.49
C ARG A 19 -5.93 13.66 -4.11
N PRO A 20 -6.39 12.80 -3.19
CA PRO A 20 -5.70 12.60 -1.91
C PRO A 20 -4.39 11.80 -2.05
N ASP A 21 -4.21 11.13 -3.20
CA ASP A 21 -3.04 10.36 -3.64
C ASP A 21 -2.20 11.15 -4.69
N ASP A 22 -2.09 12.46 -4.50
CA ASP A 22 -1.41 13.36 -5.44
C ASP A 22 0.09 13.03 -5.60
N ASP A 23 0.75 12.60 -4.54
CA ASP A 23 2.13 12.11 -4.54
C ASP A 23 2.36 10.93 -5.50
N LEU A 24 1.50 9.92 -5.43
CA LEU A 24 1.53 8.76 -6.30
C LEU A 24 1.21 9.16 -7.73
N MET A 25 0.17 9.97 -7.94
CA MET A 25 -0.24 10.37 -9.27
C MET A 25 0.78 11.28 -9.96
N LEU A 26 1.49 12.13 -9.20
CA LEU A 26 2.61 12.91 -9.70
C LEU A 26 3.71 11.98 -10.23
N GLY A 27 4.09 10.96 -9.45
CA GLY A 27 5.04 9.93 -9.88
C GLY A 27 4.56 9.16 -11.12
N MET A 28 3.28 8.77 -11.18
CA MET A 28 2.72 8.10 -12.35
C MET A 28 2.78 8.98 -13.60
N LYS A 29 2.36 10.25 -13.52
CA LYS A 29 2.39 11.18 -14.65
C LYS A 29 3.81 11.45 -15.15
N ILE A 30 4.78 11.58 -14.25
CA ILE A 30 6.20 11.73 -14.63
C ILE A 30 6.66 10.52 -15.47
N LYS A 31 6.36 9.29 -15.05
CA LYS A 31 6.73 8.09 -15.83
C LYS A 31 5.98 8.01 -17.17
N GLN A 32 4.68 8.28 -17.17
CA GLN A 32 3.85 8.25 -18.39
C GLN A 32 4.33 9.24 -19.45
N ASN A 33 4.94 10.35 -19.05
CA ASN A 33 5.51 11.34 -19.96
C ASN A 33 6.99 11.06 -20.31
N GLY A 34 7.49 9.85 -20.05
CA GLY A 34 8.83 9.43 -20.43
C GLY A 34 9.96 10.02 -19.59
N PHE A 35 9.64 10.73 -18.50
CA PHE A 35 10.66 11.28 -17.61
C PHE A 35 11.19 10.22 -16.64
N ARG A 36 12.44 10.44 -16.19
CA ARG A 36 13.13 9.55 -15.25
C ARG A 36 12.87 9.95 -13.81
N GLN A 37 12.79 8.95 -12.93
CA GLN A 37 12.70 9.13 -11.48
C GLN A 37 13.81 8.35 -10.80
N LYS A 38 14.27 8.89 -9.67
CA LYS A 38 15.22 8.23 -8.78
C LYS A 38 14.64 8.24 -7.37
N PHE A 39 14.90 7.17 -6.63
CA PHE A 39 14.61 7.08 -5.21
C PHE A 39 15.94 7.11 -4.46
N ALA A 40 16.00 7.85 -3.36
CA ALA A 40 17.14 7.92 -2.47
C ALA A 40 16.66 7.63 -1.05
N THR A 41 17.45 6.87 -0.29
CA THR A 41 17.18 6.58 1.12
C THR A 41 18.01 7.51 1.98
N ALA A 42 17.40 8.05 3.04
CA ALA A 42 18.03 8.99 3.98
C ALA A 42 17.92 8.47 5.42
N MET A 43 18.16 7.16 5.61
CA MET A 43 17.92 6.44 6.86
C MET A 43 18.68 7.01 8.07
N ASP A 44 19.82 7.66 7.85
CA ASP A 44 20.66 8.24 8.90
C ASP A 44 20.50 9.75 9.07
N LEU A 45 19.66 10.40 8.26
CA LEU A 45 19.52 11.86 8.26
C LEU A 45 18.23 12.34 8.90
N ILE A 46 17.15 11.57 8.79
CA ILE A 46 15.84 11.95 9.31
C ILE A 46 15.05 10.72 9.75
N GLU A 47 14.41 10.82 10.91
CA GLU A 47 13.46 9.86 11.43
C GLU A 47 12.18 10.61 11.81
N VAL A 48 11.03 10.05 11.41
CA VAL A 48 9.72 10.65 11.67
C VAL A 48 8.81 9.54 12.18
N GLU A 49 8.24 9.74 13.36
CA GLU A 49 7.16 8.90 13.84
C GLU A 49 5.93 9.12 12.95
N TRP A 50 5.54 8.09 12.21
CA TRP A 50 4.47 8.24 11.23
C TRP A 50 3.09 8.24 11.88
N TYR A 51 2.91 7.40 12.91
CA TYR A 51 1.72 7.27 13.74
C TYR A 51 2.13 6.86 15.15
N GLU A 52 1.49 7.44 16.17
CA GLU A 52 1.80 7.14 17.58
C GLU A 52 1.15 5.82 18.03
N SER A 53 0.14 5.34 17.28
CA SER A 53 -0.55 4.10 17.58
C SER A 53 -1.06 3.34 16.36
N LEU A 54 -1.34 2.04 16.54
CA LEU A 54 -1.94 1.19 15.51
C LEU A 54 -3.32 1.72 15.06
N ILE A 55 -4.08 2.32 15.97
CA ILE A 55 -5.40 2.91 15.66
C ILE A 55 -5.24 4.09 14.72
N GLU A 56 -4.24 4.95 14.97
CA GLU A 56 -3.92 6.07 14.08
C GLU A 56 -3.39 5.60 12.74
N ALA A 57 -2.57 4.55 12.71
CA ALA A 57 -2.13 3.93 11.47
C ALA A 57 -3.32 3.45 10.62
N PHE A 58 -4.31 2.79 11.22
CA PHE A 58 -5.53 2.39 10.50
C PHE A 58 -6.37 3.57 10.00
N LYS A 59 -6.44 4.66 10.76
CA LYS A 59 -7.11 5.90 10.32
C LYS A 59 -6.33 6.56 9.17
N GLY A 60 -5.01 6.57 9.23
CA GLY A 60 -4.14 7.15 8.21
C GLY A 60 -4.16 6.38 6.90
N LEU A 61 -4.17 5.05 6.97
CA LEU A 61 -4.25 4.18 5.79
C LEU A 61 -5.59 4.27 5.07
N GLU A 62 -6.68 4.66 5.76
CA GLU A 62 -8.02 4.79 5.19
C GLU A 62 -8.03 5.60 3.88
N LYS A 63 -7.27 6.71 3.83
CA LYS A 63 -7.23 7.60 2.66
C LYS A 63 -6.60 6.94 1.43
N ASN A 64 -5.59 6.08 1.65
CA ASN A 64 -4.72 5.58 0.58
C ASN A 64 -5.25 4.26 0.02
N THR A 65 -5.75 3.40 0.89
CA THR A 65 -6.08 2.02 0.52
C THR A 65 -7.19 1.96 -0.53
N PHE A 66 -8.24 2.75 -0.39
CA PHE A 66 -9.35 2.72 -1.35
C PHE A 66 -9.06 3.53 -2.63
N ALA A 67 -8.29 4.62 -2.51
CA ALA A 67 -7.82 5.39 -3.66
C ALA A 67 -6.93 4.54 -4.58
N GLY A 68 -5.98 3.79 -4.01
CA GLY A 68 -5.10 2.88 -4.76
C GLY A 68 -5.83 1.71 -5.43
N LEU A 69 -7.02 1.34 -4.94
CA LEU A 69 -7.88 0.31 -5.53
C LEU A 69 -8.94 0.89 -6.48
N HIS A 70 -8.78 2.15 -6.89
CA HIS A 70 -9.64 2.86 -7.84
C HIS A 70 -11.12 2.84 -7.46
N TYR A 71 -11.44 2.77 -6.16
CA TYR A 71 -12.81 2.75 -5.66
C TYR A 71 -13.65 1.58 -6.21
N ARG A 72 -13.01 0.46 -6.58
CA ARG A 72 -13.69 -0.73 -7.14
C ARG A 72 -13.72 -1.86 -6.12
N ILE A 73 -14.92 -2.32 -5.78
CA ILE A 73 -15.10 -3.46 -4.85
C ILE A 73 -14.42 -4.73 -5.35
N GLY A 74 -14.42 -4.99 -6.67
CA GLY A 74 -13.68 -6.12 -7.24
C GLY A 74 -12.17 -6.05 -7.01
N MET A 75 -11.58 -4.85 -7.03
CA MET A 75 -10.16 -4.65 -6.70
C MET A 75 -9.90 -4.86 -5.21
N VAL A 76 -10.84 -4.48 -4.35
CA VAL A 76 -10.77 -4.77 -2.90
C VAL A 76 -10.78 -6.27 -2.64
N LEU A 77 -11.73 -7.00 -3.21
CA LEU A 77 -11.80 -8.45 -3.07
C LEU A 77 -10.55 -9.13 -3.63
N PHE A 78 -10.07 -8.70 -4.79
CA PHE A 78 -8.83 -9.19 -5.37
C PHE A 78 -7.62 -8.92 -4.46
N ALA A 79 -7.49 -7.70 -3.91
CA ALA A 79 -6.40 -7.36 -3.01
C ALA A 79 -6.43 -8.18 -1.71
N ILE A 80 -7.62 -8.39 -1.13
CA ILE A 80 -7.80 -9.24 0.06
C ILE A 80 -7.44 -10.69 -0.26
N ALA A 81 -8.03 -11.26 -1.32
CA ALA A 81 -7.81 -12.65 -1.70
C ALA A 81 -6.34 -12.90 -2.06
N GLY A 82 -5.75 -12.03 -2.87
CA GLY A 82 -4.35 -12.11 -3.27
C GLY A 82 -3.40 -11.96 -2.10
N THR A 83 -3.64 -11.01 -1.19
CA THR A 83 -2.82 -10.86 0.02
C THR A 83 -2.96 -12.09 0.91
N PHE A 84 -4.18 -12.57 1.16
CA PHE A 84 -4.41 -13.72 2.00
C PHE A 84 -3.74 -14.99 1.43
N SER A 85 -3.99 -15.30 0.16
CA SER A 85 -3.47 -16.51 -0.48
C SER A 85 -1.95 -16.52 -0.60
N SER A 86 -1.32 -15.36 -0.82
CA SER A 86 0.13 -15.28 -0.98
C SER A 86 0.90 -15.05 0.33
N GLN A 87 0.33 -14.33 1.31
CA GLN A 87 1.06 -13.86 2.50
C GLN A 87 0.59 -14.48 3.82
N VAL A 88 -0.58 -15.12 3.86
CA VAL A 88 -1.15 -15.70 5.08
C VAL A 88 -1.32 -17.20 4.94
N LEU A 89 -2.06 -17.65 3.93
CA LEU A 89 -2.38 -19.05 3.69
C LEU A 89 -1.15 -19.99 3.74
N PRO A 90 0.02 -19.64 3.15
CA PRO A 90 1.20 -20.52 3.13
C PRO A 90 1.72 -20.89 4.52
N PHE A 91 1.55 -20.00 5.51
CA PHE A 91 1.95 -20.24 6.90
C PHE A 91 1.04 -21.26 7.62
N PHE A 92 -0.16 -21.51 7.09
CA PHE A 92 -1.05 -22.57 7.58
C PHE A 92 -0.91 -23.83 6.73
N SER A 93 -0.83 -23.70 5.42
CA SER A 93 -0.76 -24.85 4.50
C SER A 93 0.59 -25.56 4.51
N ILE A 94 1.63 -24.99 5.13
CA ILE A 94 2.89 -25.70 5.44
C ILE A 94 2.67 -26.92 6.36
N PHE A 95 1.56 -27.00 7.08
CA PHE A 95 1.23 -28.18 7.89
C PHE A 95 0.40 -29.23 7.12
N SER A 96 0.22 -29.05 5.81
CA SER A 96 -0.49 -30.00 4.96
C SER A 96 0.26 -31.33 4.82
N THR A 97 -0.47 -32.44 4.82
CA THR A 97 0.07 -33.78 4.53
C THR A 97 0.32 -34.00 3.03
N ASP A 98 -0.28 -33.16 2.17
CA ASP A 98 -0.04 -33.20 0.73
C ASP A 98 1.34 -32.59 0.42
N LYS A 99 2.21 -33.40 -0.21
CA LYS A 99 3.60 -33.02 -0.50
C LYS A 99 3.71 -31.83 -1.46
N ILE A 100 2.79 -31.69 -2.40
CA ILE A 100 2.78 -30.59 -3.37
C ILE A 100 2.42 -29.30 -2.64
N ILE A 101 1.35 -29.32 -1.84
CA ILE A 101 0.91 -28.16 -1.05
C ILE A 101 2.01 -27.72 -0.07
N PHE A 102 2.62 -28.68 0.63
CA PHE A 102 3.75 -28.44 1.53
C PHE A 102 4.90 -27.74 0.80
N SER A 103 5.34 -28.31 -0.33
CA SER A 103 6.50 -27.81 -1.09
C SER A 103 6.27 -26.40 -1.62
N LEU A 104 5.07 -26.11 -2.15
CA LEU A 104 4.69 -24.78 -2.61
C LEU A 104 4.64 -23.77 -1.46
N SER A 105 4.06 -24.17 -0.33
CA SER A 105 3.96 -23.30 0.86
C SER A 105 5.34 -22.96 1.41
N PHE A 106 6.21 -23.97 1.53
CA PHE A 106 7.59 -23.80 1.98
C PHE A 106 8.38 -22.88 1.05
N ALA A 107 8.34 -23.13 -0.27
CA ALA A 107 9.02 -22.29 -1.25
C ALA A 107 8.54 -20.83 -1.20
N ASN A 108 7.22 -20.62 -1.07
CA ASN A 108 6.65 -19.28 -0.95
C ASN A 108 7.11 -18.56 0.32
N ILE A 109 7.11 -19.24 1.48
CA ILE A 109 7.60 -18.64 2.75
C ILE A 109 9.07 -18.25 2.63
N ILE A 110 9.92 -19.10 2.05
CA ILE A 110 11.34 -18.81 1.83
C ILE A 110 11.51 -17.59 0.92
N LEU A 111 10.77 -17.53 -0.19
CA LEU A 111 10.82 -16.38 -1.09
C LEU A 111 10.37 -15.08 -0.39
N LEU A 112 9.27 -15.14 0.35
CA LEU A 112 8.77 -14.01 1.14
C LEU A 112 9.81 -13.56 2.19
N ALA A 113 10.41 -14.49 2.92
CA ALA A 113 11.44 -14.19 3.92
C ALA A 113 12.66 -13.51 3.27
N GLY A 114 13.09 -14.01 2.10
CA GLY A 114 14.18 -13.45 1.32
C GLY A 114 13.90 -12.02 0.88
N VAL A 115 12.75 -11.80 0.23
CA VAL A 115 12.32 -10.45 -0.21
C VAL A 115 12.18 -9.50 0.97
N TYR A 116 11.50 -9.94 2.04
CA TYR A 116 11.31 -9.13 3.26
C TYR A 116 12.66 -8.72 3.86
N THR A 117 13.61 -9.65 3.95
CA THR A 117 14.95 -9.38 4.48
C THR A 117 15.72 -8.39 3.63
N ILE A 118 15.69 -8.54 2.30
CA ILE A 118 16.38 -7.63 1.36
C ILE A 118 15.81 -6.22 1.49
N ILE A 119 14.47 -6.08 1.49
CA ILE A 119 13.81 -4.78 1.57
C ILE A 119 14.06 -4.13 2.93
N THR A 120 13.90 -4.87 4.02
CA THR A 120 14.09 -4.36 5.38
C THR A 120 15.52 -3.84 5.55
N LYS A 121 16.54 -4.60 5.13
CA LYS A 121 17.95 -4.16 5.23
C LYS A 121 18.29 -2.96 4.33
N ARG A 122 17.59 -2.78 3.21
CA ARG A 122 17.85 -1.69 2.25
C ARG A 122 17.07 -0.41 2.54
N MET A 123 15.94 -0.50 3.22
CA MET A 123 14.97 0.60 3.35
C MET A 123 14.66 0.96 4.80
N SER A 124 15.18 0.21 5.76
CA SER A 124 14.87 0.38 7.18
C SER A 124 16.08 0.02 8.05
N LYS A 125 16.04 0.47 9.31
CA LYS A 125 16.95 0.05 10.39
C LYS A 125 16.41 -1.11 11.22
N PHE A 126 15.18 -1.58 10.93
CA PHE A 126 14.56 -2.66 11.68
C PHE A 126 15.21 -4.01 11.43
N SER A 127 15.08 -4.90 12.42
CA SER A 127 15.57 -6.26 12.30
C SER A 127 14.70 -7.08 11.33
N PRO A 128 15.29 -7.84 10.40
CA PRO A 128 14.57 -8.82 9.58
C PRO A 128 13.83 -9.88 10.39
N LEU A 129 14.16 -10.06 11.68
CA LEU A 129 13.46 -10.97 12.59
C LEU A 129 11.97 -10.61 12.75
N LEU A 130 11.56 -9.38 12.43
CA LEU A 130 10.14 -9.00 12.36
C LEU A 130 9.34 -9.83 11.34
N PHE A 131 9.99 -10.55 10.43
CA PHE A 131 9.33 -11.52 9.55
C PHE A 131 8.59 -12.62 10.33
N THR A 132 9.01 -12.92 11.57
CA THR A 132 8.33 -13.91 12.43
C THR A 132 6.86 -13.57 12.71
N VAL A 133 6.51 -12.28 12.72
CA VAL A 133 5.14 -11.79 12.90
C VAL A 133 4.47 -11.39 11.57
N PHE A 134 5.10 -11.71 10.44
CA PHE A 134 4.59 -11.36 9.10
C PHE A 134 3.15 -11.81 8.81
N PRO A 135 2.70 -13.05 9.11
CA PRO A 135 1.30 -13.41 8.86
C PRO A 135 0.32 -12.56 9.68
N ILE A 136 0.71 -12.13 10.89
CA ILE A 136 -0.10 -11.24 11.72
C ILE A 136 -0.18 -9.84 11.10
N THR A 137 0.94 -9.27 10.65
CA THR A 137 0.94 -7.95 10.00
C THR A 137 0.21 -7.94 8.67
N ALA A 138 0.28 -9.04 7.89
CA ALA A 138 -0.52 -9.23 6.68
C ALA A 138 -2.03 -9.27 6.99
N LEU A 139 -2.45 -9.94 8.06
CA LEU A 139 -3.85 -9.93 8.51
C LEU A 139 -4.31 -8.54 8.96
N LEU A 140 -3.46 -7.78 9.68
CA LEU A 140 -3.75 -6.39 10.04
C LEU A 140 -3.88 -5.50 8.80
N PHE A 141 -3.08 -5.75 7.76
CA PHE A 141 -3.19 -5.04 6.49
C PHE A 141 -4.51 -5.37 5.76
N ILE A 142 -4.92 -6.64 5.73
CA ILE A 142 -6.23 -7.06 5.21
C ILE A 142 -7.36 -6.38 5.99
N TYR A 143 -7.28 -6.37 7.32
CA TYR A 143 -8.25 -5.66 8.16
C TYR A 143 -8.32 -4.17 7.81
N SER A 144 -7.16 -3.51 7.61
CA SER A 144 -7.10 -2.12 7.18
C SER A 144 -7.83 -1.89 5.85
N ILE A 145 -7.62 -2.77 4.85
CA ILE A 145 -8.31 -2.72 3.56
C ILE A 145 -9.84 -2.83 3.73
N ILE A 146 -10.29 -3.81 4.51
CA ILE A 146 -11.72 -4.04 4.77
C ILE A 146 -12.32 -2.83 5.48
N ARG A 147 -11.72 -2.40 6.59
CA ARG A 147 -12.18 -1.25 7.38
C ARG A 147 -12.26 0.01 6.54
N ALA A 148 -11.21 0.32 5.79
CA ALA A 148 -11.16 1.51 4.94
C ALA A 148 -12.25 1.49 3.87
N SER A 149 -12.46 0.34 3.24
CA SER A 149 -13.50 0.16 2.22
C SER A 149 -14.88 0.37 2.82
N ILE A 150 -15.21 -0.33 3.92
CA ILE A 150 -16.51 -0.21 4.60
C ILE A 150 -16.79 1.23 5.00
N LEU A 151 -15.84 1.90 5.66
CA LEU A 151 -16.03 3.28 6.11
C LEU A 151 -16.24 4.24 4.93
N THR A 152 -15.49 4.06 3.84
CA THR A 152 -15.64 4.90 2.65
C THR A 152 -17.02 4.72 2.00
N PHE A 153 -17.53 3.48 1.93
CA PHE A 153 -18.87 3.21 1.43
C PHE A 153 -19.95 3.80 2.34
N VAL A 154 -19.87 3.58 3.65
CA VAL A 154 -20.86 4.07 4.63
C VAL A 154 -20.90 5.60 4.66
N ARG A 155 -19.75 6.27 4.56
CA ARG A 155 -19.65 7.75 4.57
C ARG A 155 -19.93 8.38 3.21
N GLY A 156 -20.07 7.59 2.15
CA GLY A 156 -20.22 8.09 0.77
C GLY A 156 -18.97 8.79 0.23
N GLY A 157 -17.81 8.59 0.85
CA GLY A 157 -16.57 9.31 0.54
C GLY A 157 -15.44 9.03 1.52
N ILE A 158 -14.25 9.49 1.19
CA ILE A 158 -13.08 9.44 2.07
C ILE A 158 -13.12 10.65 2.99
N VAL A 159 -13.02 10.44 4.31
CA VAL A 159 -12.83 11.55 5.26
C VAL A 159 -11.36 11.69 5.55
N TRP A 160 -10.79 12.85 5.25
CA TRP A 160 -9.38 13.14 5.48
C TRP A 160 -9.20 14.55 6.03
N ARG A 161 -8.53 14.66 7.19
CA ARG A 161 -8.30 15.93 7.91
C ARG A 161 -9.58 16.79 8.05
N GLY A 162 -10.69 16.15 8.41
CA GLY A 162 -11.99 16.81 8.57
C GLY A 162 -12.74 17.14 7.27
N THR A 163 -12.17 16.83 6.09
CA THR A 163 -12.80 17.07 4.79
C THR A 163 -13.36 15.76 4.22
N LEU A 164 -14.62 15.77 3.76
CA LEU A 164 -15.23 14.64 3.05
C LEU A 164 -15.02 14.78 1.54
N TYR A 165 -14.27 13.85 0.96
CA TYR A 165 -14.08 13.71 -0.47
C TYR A 165 -15.09 12.70 -1.01
N LYS A 166 -16.14 13.17 -1.68
CA LYS A 166 -17.25 12.33 -2.13
C LYS A 166 -16.80 11.30 -3.18
N LEU A 167 -17.32 10.09 -3.08
CA LEU A 167 -17.04 8.99 -4.03
C LEU A 167 -17.41 9.34 -5.47
N SER A 168 -18.50 10.08 -5.67
CA SER A 168 -18.95 10.52 -7.01
C SER A 168 -17.93 11.43 -7.70
N GLU A 169 -17.29 12.32 -6.93
CA GLU A 169 -16.27 13.24 -7.45
C GLU A 169 -14.96 12.52 -7.75
N LEU A 170 -14.59 11.56 -6.90
CA LEU A 170 -13.36 10.77 -7.04
C LEU A 170 -13.42 9.78 -8.21
N ARG A 171 -14.58 9.16 -8.48
CA ARG A 171 -14.74 8.19 -9.57
C ARG A 171 -14.75 8.83 -10.97
N ASN A 172 -15.18 10.08 -11.08
CA ASN A 172 -15.34 10.78 -12.36
C ASN A 172 -14.06 11.45 -12.90
N ARG A 173 -12.97 11.50 -12.13
CA ARG A 173 -11.72 12.20 -12.50
C ARG A 173 -10.56 11.24 -12.82
N ARG A 174 -10.84 10.20 -13.63
CA ARG A 174 -9.81 9.27 -14.10
C ARG A 174 -8.72 9.96 -14.92
#